data_AF-A0A813Z2H8-F1
#
_entry.id   AF-A0A813Z2H8-F1
#
_cell.length_a   1.000
_cell.length_b   1.000
_cell.length_c   1.000
_cell.angle_alpha   90.00
_cell.angle_beta   90.00
_cell.angle_gamma   90.00
#
_symmetry.space_group_name_H-M   'P 1'
#
loop_
_entity.id
_entity.type
_entity.pdbx_description
1 polymer ?
#
loop_
_entity_poly.entity_id
_entity_poly.type
_entity_poly.pdbx_seq_one_letter_code
_entity_poly.pdbx_strand_id
1 'polypeptide(L)'
;MSLFEWNLNHFLEPNFLIEIEKLNLFSCKVVIFIQFFSLHSTANLLSFMCVDRFISIKSIPGSFYSRLPFGTIKSAYIWCGCITLIMFLFNIHILIFNGNYINVIQTNVTQVEFVNETFFYMFKIYNETENCFWYSETIKIYPAMDKVNLIVYNLIPLSVMIIFNSLLIVTTLLDKKSSKYLSNEKALKSSRKKRRLTISII
;
A
#
# COMPACT_ATOMS: atom_id res chain seq x y z
N MET A 1 -9.48 6.07 11.33
CA MET A 1 -9.47 4.61 11.46
C MET A 1 -9.24 4.00 10.09
N SER A 2 -8.28 3.11 10.00
CA SER A 2 -7.83 2.55 8.73
C SER A 2 -8.58 1.24 8.43
N LEU A 3 -8.83 0.92 7.15
CA LEU A 3 -9.65 -0.25 6.78
C LEU A 3 -9.10 -1.57 7.37
N PHE A 4 -7.78 -1.67 7.49
CA PHE A 4 -7.11 -2.84 8.06
C PHE A 4 -7.31 -2.97 9.58
N GLU A 5 -7.22 -1.87 10.31
CA GLU A 5 -7.51 -1.82 11.75
C GLU A 5 -8.96 -2.22 12.02
N TRP A 6 -9.89 -1.67 11.22
CA TRP A 6 -11.30 -2.03 11.29
C TRP A 6 -11.51 -3.54 11.00
N ASN A 7 -10.93 -4.05 9.92
CA ASN A 7 -11.01 -5.48 9.59
C ASN A 7 -10.40 -6.38 10.68
N LEU A 8 -9.28 -5.96 11.28
CA LEU A 8 -8.58 -6.75 12.29
C LEU A 8 -9.34 -6.73 13.62
N ASN A 9 -9.87 -5.58 14.05
CA ASN A 9 -10.77 -5.50 15.20
C ASN A 9 -12.01 -6.37 14.97
N HIS A 10 -12.64 -6.28 13.80
CA HIS A 10 -13.84 -7.07 13.48
C HIS A 10 -13.57 -8.59 13.45
N PHE A 11 -12.33 -9.00 13.17
CA PHE A 11 -11.92 -10.40 13.27
C PHE A 11 -11.57 -10.82 14.71
N LEU A 12 -10.83 -9.99 15.44
CA LEU A 12 -10.32 -10.33 16.77
C LEU A 12 -11.37 -10.24 17.87
N GLU A 13 -12.24 -9.25 17.81
CA GLU A 13 -13.27 -8.98 18.82
C GLU A 13 -14.22 -10.18 19.02
N PRO A 14 -14.88 -10.74 17.98
CA PRO A 14 -15.80 -11.85 18.18
C PRO A 14 -15.12 -13.19 18.47
N ASN A 15 -13.88 -13.40 18.02
CA ASN A 15 -13.19 -14.69 18.16
C ASN A 15 -12.36 -14.80 19.44
N PHE A 16 -11.78 -13.69 19.91
CA PHE A 16 -10.82 -13.68 21.01
C PHE A 16 -11.18 -12.68 22.11
N LEU A 17 -12.21 -11.85 21.94
CA LEU A 17 -12.56 -10.75 22.86
C LEU A 17 -11.38 -9.77 23.07
N ILE A 18 -10.55 -9.60 22.04
CA ILE A 18 -9.40 -8.69 22.05
C ILE A 18 -9.73 -7.49 21.17
N GLU A 19 -9.75 -6.30 21.78
CA GLU A 19 -9.75 -5.03 21.07
C GLU A 19 -8.30 -4.52 20.98
N ILE A 20 -7.83 -4.19 19.78
CA ILE A 20 -6.45 -3.70 19.59
C ILE A 20 -6.19 -2.43 20.40
N GLU A 21 -7.23 -1.61 20.56
CA GLU A 21 -7.20 -0.35 21.32
C GLU A 21 -6.87 -0.56 22.81
N LYS A 22 -7.16 -1.75 23.35
CA LYS A 22 -6.94 -2.11 24.76
C LYS A 22 -5.64 -2.92 24.98
N LEU A 23 -4.87 -3.18 23.94
CA LEU A 23 -3.58 -3.88 24.06
C LEU A 23 -2.51 -2.98 24.69
N ASN A 24 -1.49 -3.60 25.26
CA ASN A 24 -0.30 -2.91 25.77
C ASN A 24 0.23 -1.91 24.73
N LEU A 25 0.66 -0.73 25.19
CA LEU A 25 1.23 0.35 24.37
C LEU A 25 2.23 -0.15 23.32
N PHE A 26 3.14 -1.04 23.72
CA PHE A 26 4.12 -1.63 22.81
C PHE A 26 3.47 -2.40 21.66
N SER A 27 2.47 -3.22 21.96
CA SER A 27 1.77 -4.04 20.96
C SER A 27 1.01 -3.16 19.98
N CYS A 28 0.35 -2.12 20.46
CA CYS A 28 -0.35 -1.18 19.60
C CYS A 28 0.60 -0.46 18.61
N LYS A 29 1.75 0.05 19.09
CA LYS A 29 2.75 0.66 18.21
C LYS A 29 3.22 -0.30 17.11
N VAL A 30 3.48 -1.57 17.49
CA VAL A 30 3.89 -2.62 16.55
C VAL A 30 2.79 -2.94 15.54
N VAL A 31 1.53 -3.06 15.97
CA VAL A 31 0.40 -3.34 15.07
C VAL A 31 0.21 -2.21 14.06
N ILE A 32 0.20 -0.96 14.51
CA ILE A 32 0.06 0.20 13.61
C ILE A 32 1.26 0.28 12.66
N PHE A 33 2.47 0.04 13.14
CA PHE A 33 3.66 0.00 12.29
C PHE A 33 3.56 -1.08 11.21
N ILE A 34 3.25 -2.33 11.59
CA ILE A 34 3.10 -3.46 10.66
C ILE A 34 2.06 -3.12 9.60
N GLN A 35 0.97 -2.48 10.00
CA GLN A 35 -0.10 -2.11 9.10
C GLN A 35 0.35 -1.09 8.05
N PHE A 36 0.94 0.03 8.46
CA PHE A 36 1.44 1.04 7.53
C PHE A 36 2.56 0.49 6.66
N PHE A 37 3.52 -0.22 7.26
CA PHE A 37 4.62 -0.85 6.54
C PHE A 37 4.13 -1.84 5.49
N SER A 38 3.15 -2.69 5.82
CA SER A 38 2.53 -3.63 4.89
C SER A 38 1.85 -2.92 3.74
N LEU A 39 1.03 -1.91 4.03
CA LEU A 39 0.30 -1.14 3.02
C LEU A 39 1.29 -0.43 2.06
N HIS A 40 2.28 0.26 2.61
CA HIS A 40 3.27 0.99 1.83
C HIS A 40 4.14 0.05 0.99
N SER A 41 4.59 -1.07 1.57
CA SER A 41 5.43 -2.05 0.87
C SER A 41 4.66 -2.72 -0.26
N THR A 42 3.41 -3.17 -0.01
CA THR A 42 2.59 -3.83 -1.04
C THR A 42 2.23 -2.90 -2.20
N ALA A 43 1.81 -1.66 -1.92
CA ALA A 43 1.51 -0.67 -2.96
C ALA A 43 2.74 -0.38 -3.85
N ASN A 44 3.91 -0.16 -3.23
CA ASN A 44 5.14 0.09 -3.99
C ASN A 44 5.57 -1.14 -4.79
N LEU A 45 5.58 -2.33 -4.20
CA LEU A 45 5.94 -3.58 -4.90
C LEU A 45 5.02 -3.85 -6.10
N LEU A 46 3.72 -3.62 -5.95
CA LEU A 46 2.76 -3.72 -7.07
C LEU A 46 3.09 -2.72 -8.18
N SER A 47 3.42 -1.47 -7.82
CA SER A 47 3.80 -0.46 -8.81
C SER A 47 5.09 -0.84 -9.56
N PHE A 48 6.11 -1.35 -8.85
CA PHE A 48 7.34 -1.85 -9.46
C PHE A 48 7.11 -3.08 -10.34
N MET A 49 6.17 -3.96 -9.97
CA MET A 49 5.78 -5.09 -10.82
C MET A 49 5.17 -4.62 -12.15
N CYS A 50 4.35 -3.56 -12.14
CA CYS A 50 3.82 -2.97 -13.38
C CYS A 50 4.94 -2.39 -14.27
N VAL A 51 5.91 -1.71 -13.66
CA VAL A 51 7.10 -1.18 -14.36
C VAL A 51 7.91 -2.32 -14.99
N ASP A 52 8.20 -3.36 -14.22
CA ASP A 52 8.95 -4.54 -14.68
C ASP A 52 8.25 -5.21 -15.87
N ARG A 53 6.94 -5.45 -15.77
CA ARG A 53 6.15 -6.04 -16.86
C ARG A 53 6.21 -5.20 -18.14
N PHE A 54 6.09 -3.89 -18.02
CA PHE A 54 6.19 -3.01 -19.17
C PHE A 54 7.59 -3.05 -19.81
N ILE A 55 8.64 -2.96 -18.99
CA ILE A 55 10.03 -3.03 -19.45
C ILE A 55 10.32 -4.36 -20.12
N SER A 56 9.88 -5.47 -19.53
CA SER A 56 10.06 -6.82 -20.07
C SER A 56 9.46 -6.95 -21.48
N ILE A 57 8.23 -6.47 -21.69
CA ILE A 57 7.56 -6.50 -23.00
C ILE A 57 8.29 -5.60 -24.02
N LYS A 58 8.81 -4.45 -23.59
CA LYS A 58 9.52 -3.51 -24.48
C LYS A 58 10.99 -3.83 -24.69
N SER A 59 11.58 -4.70 -23.88
CA SER A 59 12.98 -5.06 -24.01
C SER A 59 13.20 -5.85 -25.30
N ILE A 60 13.78 -5.16 -26.29
CA ILE A 60 14.29 -5.83 -27.49
C ILE A 60 15.49 -6.69 -27.05
N PRO A 61 15.60 -7.94 -27.50
CA PRO A 61 16.76 -8.78 -27.20
C PRO A 61 18.05 -8.05 -27.63
N GLY A 62 18.97 -7.84 -26.69
CA GLY A 62 20.21 -7.08 -26.90
C GLY A 62 20.16 -5.60 -26.50
N SER A 63 19.00 -5.06 -26.14
CA SER A 63 18.89 -3.70 -25.60
C SER A 63 19.43 -3.60 -24.17
N PHE A 64 19.84 -2.40 -23.75
CA PHE A 64 20.26 -2.11 -22.38
C PHE A 64 19.23 -2.58 -21.33
N TYR A 65 17.93 -2.50 -21.68
CA TYR A 65 16.82 -2.94 -20.82
C TYR A 65 16.81 -4.46 -20.57
N SER A 66 17.33 -5.29 -21.49
CA SER A 66 17.48 -6.73 -21.25
C SER A 66 18.55 -7.06 -20.19
N ARG A 67 19.41 -6.09 -19.85
CA ARG A 67 20.43 -6.20 -18.79
C ARG A 67 20.00 -5.58 -17.47
N LEU A 68 18.78 -5.05 -17.39
CA LEU A 68 18.26 -4.55 -16.12
C LEU A 68 18.18 -5.69 -15.10
N PRO A 69 18.36 -5.36 -13.81
CA PRO A 69 18.50 -6.36 -12.77
C PRO A 69 17.27 -7.23 -12.57
N PHE A 70 16.11 -6.89 -13.12
CA PHE A 70 14.91 -7.72 -13.02
C PHE A 70 14.94 -8.95 -13.94
N GLY A 71 15.92 -9.07 -14.84
CA GLY A 71 16.01 -10.20 -15.77
C GLY A 71 16.33 -11.57 -15.13
N THR A 72 16.83 -11.61 -13.88
CA THR A 72 17.12 -12.87 -13.18
C THR A 72 16.38 -12.97 -11.85
N ILE A 73 15.91 -14.19 -11.53
CA ILE A 73 15.18 -14.49 -10.28
C ILE A 73 15.98 -14.04 -9.05
N LYS A 74 17.30 -14.33 -9.02
CA LYS A 74 18.17 -13.96 -7.90
C LYS A 74 18.22 -12.45 -7.68
N SER A 75 18.36 -11.69 -8.75
CA SER A 75 18.44 -10.24 -8.67
C SER A 75 17.08 -9.62 -8.32
N ALA A 76 15.97 -10.16 -8.82
CA ALA A 76 14.63 -9.74 -8.42
C ALA A 76 14.40 -9.85 -6.90
N TYR A 77 14.85 -10.94 -6.26
CA TYR A 77 14.79 -11.07 -4.80
C TYR A 77 15.63 -10.02 -4.07
N ILE A 78 16.84 -9.72 -4.55
CA ILE A 78 17.71 -8.68 -3.96
C ILE A 78 17.01 -7.32 -4.04
N TRP A 79 16.46 -6.95 -5.19
CA TRP A 79 15.74 -5.68 -5.35
C TRP A 79 14.48 -5.59 -4.51
N CYS A 80 13.68 -6.65 -4.47
CA CYS A 80 12.50 -6.72 -3.59
C CYS A 80 12.89 -6.54 -2.12
N GLY A 81 13.96 -7.21 -1.68
CA GLY A 81 14.51 -7.07 -0.34
C GLY A 81 15.00 -5.65 -0.06
N CYS A 82 15.73 -5.02 -0.98
CA CYS A 82 16.21 -3.65 -0.85
C CYS A 82 15.05 -2.64 -0.77
N ILE A 83 14.04 -2.75 -1.64
CA ILE A 83 12.86 -1.87 -1.62
C ILE A 83 12.11 -2.04 -0.29
N THR A 84 11.90 -3.28 0.14
CA THR A 84 11.22 -3.59 1.41
C THR A 84 12.00 -3.04 2.60
N LEU A 85 13.33 -3.15 2.60
CA LEU A 85 14.19 -2.58 3.64
C LEU A 85 14.14 -1.05 3.66
N ILE A 86 14.18 -0.41 2.49
CA ILE A 86 14.02 1.05 2.38
C ILE A 86 12.67 1.47 2.96
N MET A 87 11.59 0.79 2.59
CA MET A 87 10.25 1.05 3.15
C MET A 87 10.22 0.82 4.66
N PHE A 88 10.89 -0.21 5.17
CA PHE A 88 10.99 -0.46 6.60
C PHE A 88 11.66 0.71 7.34
N LEU A 89 12.81 1.17 6.84
CA LEU A 89 13.54 2.31 7.40
C LEU A 89 12.72 3.60 7.33
N PHE A 90 12.05 3.84 6.20
CA PHE A 90 11.18 5.01 6.07
C PHE A 90 10.00 4.97 7.04
N ASN A 91 9.45 3.80 7.38
CA ASN A 91 8.33 3.68 8.32
C ASN A 91 8.74 3.60 9.79
N ILE A 92 10.05 3.52 10.11
CA ILE A 92 10.52 3.37 11.50
C ILE A 92 10.10 4.54 12.40
N HIS A 93 9.91 5.73 11.81
CA HIS A 93 9.43 6.92 12.52
C HIS A 93 8.05 6.69 13.17
N ILE A 94 7.21 5.82 12.61
CA ILE A 94 5.89 5.49 13.15
C ILE A 94 6.04 4.80 14.51
N LEU A 95 7.02 3.91 14.68
CA LEU A 95 7.28 3.27 15.98
C LEU A 95 7.72 4.27 17.06
N ILE A 96 8.45 5.32 16.65
CA ILE A 96 8.97 6.33 17.57
C ILE A 96 7.86 7.33 17.94
N PHE A 97 7.14 7.84 16.93
CA PHE A 97 6.23 8.97 17.09
C PHE A 97 4.79 8.58 17.41
N ASN A 98 4.32 7.36 17.12
CA ASN A 98 3.05 6.92 17.69
C ASN A 98 3.20 6.77 19.20
N GLY A 99 2.23 7.26 19.95
CA GLY A 99 2.19 7.17 21.41
C GLY A 99 0.75 7.14 21.90
N ASN A 100 0.55 6.70 23.13
CA ASN A 100 -0.76 6.77 23.77
C ASN A 100 -1.04 8.20 24.21
N TYR A 101 -2.28 8.61 24.05
CA TYR A 101 -2.84 9.71 24.81
C TYR A 101 -3.53 9.11 26.03
N ILE A 102 -3.14 9.54 27.23
CA ILE A 102 -3.91 9.22 28.42
C ILE A 102 -5.16 10.09 28.34
N ASN A 103 -6.27 9.49 27.88
CA ASN A 103 -7.58 10.09 28.10
C ASN A 103 -7.85 9.98 29.60
N VAL A 104 -7.46 11.01 30.35
CA VAL A 104 -7.92 11.19 31.72
C VAL A 104 -9.38 11.58 31.59
N ILE A 105 -10.26 10.58 31.50
CA ILE A 105 -11.69 10.82 31.65
C ILE A 105 -11.85 11.21 33.11
N GLN A 106 -11.94 12.52 33.36
CA GLN A 106 -12.28 13.08 34.66
C GLN A 106 -13.74 12.78 34.98
N THR A 107 -14.02 11.51 35.21
CA THR A 107 -14.88 11.16 36.30
C THR A 107 -14.01 11.50 37.49
N ASN A 108 -14.11 12.75 38.02
CA ASN A 108 -13.97 13.07 39.45
C ASN A 108 -14.02 14.52 39.92
N VAL A 109 -15.11 14.87 40.60
CA VAL A 109 -15.26 16.10 41.40
C VAL A 109 -15.79 15.66 42.74
N THR A 110 -15.05 15.92 43.82
CA THR A 110 -15.62 15.83 45.16
C THR A 110 -16.46 17.07 45.38
N GLN A 111 -17.76 16.99 45.09
CA GLN A 111 -18.70 17.99 45.56
C GLN A 111 -19.03 17.67 47.01
N VAL A 112 -18.76 18.64 47.88
CA VAL A 112 -19.23 18.62 49.26
C VAL A 112 -20.58 19.33 49.22
N GLU A 113 -21.66 18.57 49.30
CA GLU A 113 -22.99 19.15 49.50
C GLU A 113 -23.32 19.15 50.99
N PHE A 114 -23.81 20.29 51.46
CA PHE A 114 -24.27 20.47 52.83
C PHE A 114 -25.79 20.42 52.82
N VAL A 115 -26.36 19.28 53.23
CA VAL A 115 -27.81 19.07 53.28
C VAL A 115 -28.17 18.69 54.71
N ASN A 116 -29.10 19.45 55.31
CA ASN A 116 -29.60 19.25 56.67
C ASN A 116 -28.49 19.09 57.74
N GLU A 117 -27.51 20.00 57.74
CA GLU A 117 -26.43 20.04 58.76
C GLU A 117 -25.44 18.85 58.73
N THR A 118 -25.57 17.95 57.76
CA THR A 118 -24.64 16.84 57.56
C THR A 118 -23.76 17.04 56.33
N PHE A 119 -22.46 16.80 56.49
CA PHE A 119 -21.49 16.82 55.40
C PHE A 119 -21.52 15.49 54.65
N PHE A 120 -21.81 15.53 53.34
CA PHE A 120 -21.65 14.39 52.46
C PHE A 120 -20.38 14.53 51.62
N TYR A 121 -19.53 13.52 51.68
CA TYR A 121 -18.33 13.42 50.84
C TYR A 121 -18.65 12.56 49.62
N MET A 122 -18.74 13.18 48.44
CA MET A 122 -18.82 12.42 47.20
C MET A 122 -17.41 12.10 46.73
N PHE A 123 -16.94 10.88 46.93
CA PHE A 123 -15.77 10.39 46.20
C PHE A 123 -16.24 10.15 44.78
N LYS A 124 -15.46 10.64 43.85
CA LYS A 124 -15.61 10.23 42.48
C LYS A 124 -14.39 9.23 42.30
N ILE A 125 -14.35 8.24 41.37
CA ILE A 125 -13.08 7.57 40.93
C ILE A 125 -12.64 7.93 39.47
N TYR A 126 -11.34 8.18 39.25
CA TYR A 126 -10.76 8.46 37.92
C TYR A 126 -10.49 7.13 37.23
N ASN A 127 -11.19 6.86 36.13
CA ASN A 127 -10.87 5.72 35.29
C ASN A 127 -9.93 6.20 34.17
N GLU A 128 -8.64 5.90 34.31
CA GLU A 128 -7.66 6.14 33.24
C GLU A 128 -7.83 5.05 32.19
N THR A 129 -8.47 5.39 31.07
CA THR A 129 -8.49 4.53 29.89
C THR A 129 -7.38 4.99 28.96
N GLU A 130 -6.31 4.19 28.88
CA GLU A 130 -5.32 4.34 27.84
C GLU A 130 -5.91 3.88 26.52
N ASN A 131 -6.26 4.83 25.66
CA ASN A 131 -6.68 4.52 24.31
C ASN A 131 -5.51 4.74 23.36
N CYS A 132 -5.33 3.78 22.47
CA CYS A 132 -4.28 3.89 21.48
C CYS A 132 -4.69 4.85 20.36
N PHE A 133 -4.19 6.09 20.42
CA PHE A 133 -4.46 7.10 19.42
C PHE A 133 -3.28 7.33 18.49
N TRP A 134 -3.63 7.76 17.29
CA TRP A 134 -2.71 8.04 16.19
C TRP A 134 -2.10 9.45 16.32
N TYR A 135 -2.42 10.19 17.39
CA TYR A 135 -1.99 11.57 17.57
C TYR A 135 -1.66 11.86 19.05
N SER A 136 -0.62 12.66 19.26
CA SER A 136 -0.41 13.35 20.54
C SER A 136 -0.83 14.81 20.35
N GLU A 137 -1.72 15.34 21.20
CA GLU A 137 -2.15 16.75 21.13
C GLU A 137 -0.97 17.73 21.23
N THR A 138 0.09 17.31 21.93
CA THR A 138 1.31 18.11 22.12
C THR A 138 2.16 18.23 20.87
N ILE A 139 1.97 17.33 19.88
CA ILE A 139 2.81 17.26 18.67
C ILE A 139 1.89 17.23 17.44
N LYS A 140 1.58 18.41 16.89
CA LYS A 140 0.78 18.58 15.66
C LYS A 140 1.47 18.09 14.37
N ILE A 141 2.48 17.23 14.46
CA ILE A 141 3.21 16.68 13.30
C ILE A 141 2.30 15.71 12.51
N TYR A 142 1.42 14.99 13.21
CA TYR A 142 0.66 13.88 12.62
C TYR A 142 -0.36 14.26 11.53
N PRO A 143 -1.17 15.33 11.67
CA PRO A 143 -2.08 15.74 10.60
C PRO A 143 -1.36 16.09 9.29
N ALA A 144 -0.09 16.49 9.36
CA ALA A 144 0.74 16.70 8.18
C ALA A 144 1.26 15.37 7.61
N MET A 145 1.67 14.43 8.48
CA MET A 145 2.15 13.11 8.06
C MET A 145 1.07 12.27 7.39
N ASP A 146 -0.20 12.38 7.78
CA ASP A 146 -1.30 11.70 7.08
C ASP A 146 -1.41 12.13 5.61
N LYS A 147 -1.25 13.44 5.34
CA LYS A 147 -1.25 13.97 3.97
C LYS A 147 -0.04 13.49 3.19
N VAL A 148 1.14 13.48 3.82
CA VAL A 148 2.36 12.95 3.21
C VAL A 148 2.19 11.48 2.90
N ASN A 149 1.64 10.69 3.83
CA ASN A 149 1.43 9.27 3.66
C ASN A 149 0.47 8.98 2.51
N LEU A 150 -0.64 9.73 2.44
CA LEU A 150 -1.62 9.61 1.35
C LEU A 150 -0.98 9.90 -0.01
N ILE A 151 -0.19 10.96 -0.13
CA ILE A 151 0.43 11.33 -1.41
C ILE A 151 1.53 10.33 -1.78
N VAL A 152 2.48 10.10 -0.87
CA VAL A 152 3.70 9.33 -1.15
C VAL A 152 3.38 7.85 -1.37
N TYR A 153 2.48 7.28 -0.57
CA TYR A 153 2.28 5.83 -0.57
C TYR A 153 0.99 5.34 -1.23
N ASN A 154 0.00 6.22 -1.48
CA ASN A 154 -1.17 5.87 -2.28
C ASN A 154 -1.12 6.53 -3.65
N LEU A 155 -1.03 7.86 -3.71
CA LEU A 155 -1.18 8.58 -4.98
C LEU A 155 -0.04 8.28 -5.96
N ILE A 156 1.22 8.25 -5.49
CA ILE A 156 2.37 7.96 -6.36
C ILE A 156 2.32 6.52 -6.90
N PRO A 157 2.23 5.45 -6.08
CA PRO A 157 2.18 4.08 -6.60
C PRO A 157 0.99 3.84 -7.50
N LEU A 158 -0.17 4.39 -7.17
CA LEU A 158 -1.37 4.31 -8.01
C LEU A 158 -1.16 4.98 -9.37
N SER A 159 -0.56 6.17 -9.39
CA SER A 159 -0.27 6.89 -10.63
C SER A 159 0.71 6.10 -11.52
N VAL A 160 1.76 5.54 -10.92
CA VAL A 160 2.71 4.65 -11.62
C VAL A 160 1.97 3.45 -12.21
N MET A 161 1.14 2.76 -11.42
CA MET A 161 0.36 1.62 -11.91
C MET A 161 -0.54 2.00 -13.09
N ILE A 162 -1.28 3.11 -13.01
CA ILE A 162 -2.17 3.58 -14.07
C ILE A 162 -1.37 3.87 -15.36
N ILE A 163 -0.26 4.60 -15.23
CA ILE A 163 0.58 4.98 -16.38
C ILE A 163 1.13 3.73 -17.08
N PHE A 164 1.81 2.85 -16.34
CA PHE A 164 2.46 1.69 -16.93
C PHE A 164 1.48 0.64 -17.47
N ASN A 165 0.35 0.41 -16.78
CA ASN A 165 -0.69 -0.47 -17.31
C ASN A 165 -1.35 0.11 -18.57
N SER A 166 -1.58 1.43 -18.63
CA SER A 166 -2.11 2.08 -19.83
C SER A 166 -1.13 1.95 -21.01
N LEU A 167 0.17 2.19 -20.76
CA LEU A 167 1.21 2.01 -21.77
C LEU A 167 1.30 0.55 -22.24
N LEU A 168 1.18 -0.42 -21.34
CA LEU A 168 1.16 -1.84 -21.67
C LEU A 168 -0.03 -2.19 -22.58
N ILE A 169 -1.23 -1.69 -22.27
CA ILE A 169 -2.42 -1.89 -23.12
C ILE A 169 -2.22 -1.27 -24.50
N VAL A 170 -1.77 -0.01 -24.59
CA VAL A 170 -1.56 0.66 -25.87
C VAL A 170 -0.55 -0.09 -26.72
N THR A 171 0.57 -0.51 -26.13
CA THR A 171 1.65 -1.18 -26.86
C THR A 171 1.25 -2.56 -27.35
N THR A 172 0.58 -3.36 -26.51
CA THR A 172 0.07 -4.68 -26.93
C THR A 172 -1.00 -4.59 -28.03
N LEU A 173 -1.83 -3.54 -28.03
CA LEU A 173 -2.80 -3.29 -29.10
C LEU A 173 -2.14 -2.88 -30.42
N LEU A 174 -1.08 -2.06 -30.37
CA LEU A 174 -0.31 -1.66 -31.56
C LEU A 174 0.42 -2.85 -32.18
N ASP A 175 1.04 -3.70 -31.36
CA ASP A 175 1.78 -4.88 -31.84
C ASP A 175 0.84 -5.91 -32.49
N LYS A 176 -0.37 -6.11 -31.95
CA LYS A 176 -1.41 -6.95 -32.58
C LYS A 176 -1.81 -6.44 -33.96
N LYS A 177 -1.96 -5.11 -34.13
CA LYS A 177 -2.26 -4.52 -35.44
C LYS A 177 -1.12 -4.78 -36.42
N SER A 178 0.13 -4.51 -36.02
CA SER A 178 1.32 -4.72 -36.85
C SER A 178 1.45 -6.19 -37.31
N SER A 179 1.28 -7.15 -36.38
CA SER A 179 1.32 -8.58 -36.70
C SER A 179 0.21 -9.00 -37.69
N LYS A 180 -1.02 -8.49 -37.53
CA LYS A 180 -2.12 -8.76 -38.45
C LYS A 180 -1.85 -8.22 -39.85
N TYR A 181 -1.28 -7.02 -39.96
CA TYR A 181 -0.86 -6.46 -41.26
C TYR A 181 0.22 -7.32 -41.92
N LEU A 182 1.25 -7.73 -41.17
CA LEU A 182 2.33 -8.57 -41.69
C LEU A 182 1.83 -9.96 -42.15
N SER A 183 0.89 -10.56 -41.42
CA SER A 183 0.26 -11.83 -41.79
C SER A 183 -0.56 -11.69 -43.09
N ASN A 184 -1.39 -10.64 -43.19
CA ASN A 184 -2.18 -10.36 -44.39
C ASN A 184 -1.31 -10.09 -45.62
N GLU A 185 -0.20 -9.37 -45.47
CA GLU A 185 0.75 -9.11 -46.55
C GLU A 185 1.40 -10.42 -47.06
N LYS A 186 1.81 -11.31 -46.14
CA LYS A 186 2.35 -12.63 -46.50
C LYS A 186 1.31 -13.49 -47.24
N ALA A 187 0.04 -13.47 -46.81
CA ALA A 187 -1.05 -14.19 -47.48
C ALA A 187 -1.35 -13.63 -48.88
N LEU A 188 -1.31 -12.30 -49.07
CA LEU A 188 -1.47 -11.66 -50.37
C LEU A 188 -0.32 -12.01 -51.33
N LYS A 189 0.92 -12.02 -50.84
CA LYS A 189 2.10 -12.41 -51.63
C LYS A 189 2.02 -13.88 -52.08
N SER A 190 1.56 -14.80 -51.23
CA SER A 190 1.41 -16.21 -51.60
C SER A 190 0.30 -16.43 -52.64
N SER A 191 -0.84 -15.74 -52.50
CA SER A 191 -1.94 -15.79 -53.47
C SER A 191 -1.53 -15.26 -54.86
N ARG A 192 -0.77 -14.14 -54.92
CA ARG A 192 -0.21 -13.62 -56.18
C ARG A 192 0.76 -14.60 -56.83
N LYS A 193 1.63 -15.26 -56.04
CA LYS A 193 2.56 -16.28 -56.55
C LYS A 193 1.80 -17.48 -57.14
N LYS A 194 0.72 -17.92 -56.48
CA LYS A 194 -0.13 -19.02 -56.97
C LYS A 194 -0.80 -18.68 -58.30
N ARG A 195 -1.36 -17.46 -58.45
CA ARG A 195 -1.98 -17.02 -59.72
C ARG A 195 -1.00 -16.93 -60.89
N ARG A 196 0.25 -16.50 -60.64
CA ARG A 196 1.29 -16.47 -61.70
C ARG A 196 1.61 -17.86 -62.23
N LEU A 197 1.66 -18.87 -61.36
CA LEU A 197 1.92 -20.26 -61.75
C LEU A 197 0.78 -20.86 -62.58
N THR A 198 -0.47 -20.46 -62.33
CA THR A 198 -1.63 -20.96 -63.08
C THR A 198 -1.67 -20.42 -64.51
N ILE A 199 -1.18 -19.19 -64.74
CA ILE A 199 -1.14 -18.58 -66.08
C ILE A 199 -0.02 -19.17 -66.93
N SER A 200 1.09 -19.61 -66.32
CA SER A 200 2.22 -20.22 -67.05
C SER A 200 2.01 -21.69 -67.46
N ILE A 201 0.87 -22.30 -67.11
CA ILE A 201 0.54 -23.70 -67.43
C ILE A 201 -0.51 -23.80 -68.56
N ILE A 202 -1.05 -22.66 -68.99
CA ILE A 202 -1.99 -22.54 -70.12
C ILE A 202 -1.21 -21.98 -71.31
#